data_AF-A0A8T4LBB5-F1
#
_entry.id   AF-A0A8T4LBB5-F1
#
_cell.length_a   1.000
_cell.length_b   1.000
_cell.length_c   1.000
_cell.angle_alpha   90.00
_cell.angle_beta   90.00
_cell.angle_gamma   90.00
#
_symmetry.space_group_name_H-M   'P 1'
#
loop_
_entity.id
_entity.type
_entity.pdbx_description
1 polymer ?
#
loop_
_entity_poly.entity_id
_entity_poly.type
_entity_poly.pdbx_seq_one_letter_code
_entity_poly.pdbx_strand_id
1 'polypeptide(L)'
;TTGAVDLNKLNNEKKELSSKLTNLNRELENAQSDVRSLAKELQLLKERRQKEGGMSSLDSKRTSIRERIVSLESDIRNLKNQTDTMLVPEYEKIGKILKDHDKEISEFTGEMKLIEVYLKENKVKLRDKENKERKFYSEFKDLFNKRNKLQSQLSQRETMLAREEERVNSLNSRFNTFSIEKARLTAEMEGLKKEFEPFVNVTLRKGISSDDLRSEIKGSGRELEKFGNVNLKALEAYESLEKEYKSLEEKADKLKTEKEDVVFMMHEIEGKKKSLFMKNYESIEKNFRTTFNKLTTKGQAHLELEDQEDPFNGGLDIKVKIVGNKYLDIKGLSGGEKTMAALAFIFAIQEHKPASFYLMDEVDAALDKTNSSKLSKLIEQYSKKAQYIVISHNDAIISEANQIYGVSMKEGISKVVSLKI
;
A
#
# COMPACT_ATOMS: atom_id res chain seq x y z
N THR A 1 31.58 -18.61 11.65
CA THR A 1 32.85 -19.24 12.09
C THR A 1 33.18 -18.97 13.55
N THR A 2 32.71 -17.88 14.16
CA THR A 2 32.95 -17.55 15.58
C THR A 2 32.26 -18.50 16.57
N GLY A 3 30.99 -18.87 16.37
CA GLY A 3 30.26 -19.76 17.32
C GLY A 3 30.77 -21.20 17.43
N ALA A 4 31.38 -21.75 16.38
CA ALA A 4 31.99 -23.09 16.41
C ALA A 4 33.30 -23.12 17.22
N VAL A 5 33.97 -21.97 17.35
CA VAL A 5 35.19 -21.82 18.16
C VAL A 5 34.83 -21.78 19.64
N ASP A 6 33.72 -21.14 20.01
CA ASP A 6 33.23 -21.07 21.40
C ASP A 6 32.70 -22.42 21.91
N LEU A 7 31.96 -23.18 21.10
CA LEU A 7 31.48 -24.52 21.48
C LEU A 7 32.63 -25.52 21.71
N ASN A 8 33.64 -25.51 20.85
CA ASN A 8 34.83 -26.35 21.03
C ASN A 8 35.60 -25.96 22.29
N LYS A 9 35.68 -24.66 22.59
CA LYS A 9 36.32 -24.15 23.80
C LYS A 9 35.58 -24.60 25.06
N LEU A 10 34.25 -24.45 25.11
CA LEU A 10 33.40 -24.93 26.21
C LEU A 10 33.49 -26.46 26.40
N ASN A 11 33.58 -27.23 25.32
CA ASN A 11 33.72 -28.69 25.40
C ASN A 11 35.09 -29.11 25.95
N ASN A 12 36.15 -28.38 25.59
CA ASN A 12 37.49 -28.60 26.13
C ASN A 12 37.56 -28.19 27.61
N GLU A 13 37.00 -27.05 27.99
CA GLU A 13 36.89 -26.61 29.39
C GLU A 13 36.12 -27.63 30.24
N LYS A 14 35.00 -28.17 29.74
CA LYS A 14 34.24 -29.23 30.41
C LYS A 14 35.06 -30.52 30.61
N LYS A 15 35.86 -30.92 29.62
CA LYS A 15 36.76 -32.09 29.72
C LYS A 15 37.86 -31.86 30.76
N GLU A 16 38.47 -30.67 30.77
CA GLU A 16 39.47 -30.31 31.77
C GLU A 16 38.88 -30.30 33.19
N LEU A 17 37.73 -29.68 33.40
CA LEU A 17 37.01 -29.69 34.68
C LEU A 17 36.66 -31.11 35.13
N SER A 18 36.18 -31.97 34.21
CA SER A 18 35.92 -33.37 34.50
C SER A 18 37.17 -34.11 34.96
N SER A 19 38.31 -33.89 34.31
CA SER A 19 39.59 -34.52 34.67
C SER A 19 40.10 -34.03 36.04
N LYS A 20 39.94 -32.74 36.34
CA LYS A 20 40.29 -32.15 37.64
C LYS A 20 39.41 -32.71 38.76
N LEU A 21 38.11 -32.83 38.54
CA LEU A 21 37.17 -33.46 39.47
C LEU A 21 37.54 -34.91 39.76
N THR A 22 37.89 -35.70 38.74
CA THR A 22 38.30 -37.10 38.94
C THR A 22 39.58 -37.21 39.77
N ASN A 23 40.54 -36.31 39.57
CA ASN A 23 41.80 -36.31 40.34
C ASN A 23 41.56 -35.87 41.79
N LEU A 24 40.82 -34.79 42.02
CA LEU A 24 40.51 -34.30 43.38
C LEU A 24 39.73 -35.34 44.20
N ASN A 25 38.76 -36.02 43.57
CA ASN A 25 38.01 -37.09 44.24
C ASN A 25 38.92 -38.25 44.64
N ARG A 26 39.89 -38.61 43.79
CA ARG A 26 40.89 -39.65 44.09
C ARG A 26 41.82 -39.25 45.23
N GLU A 27 42.27 -37.99 45.27
CA GLU A 27 43.08 -37.46 46.37
C GLU A 27 42.29 -37.46 47.69
N LEU A 28 41.01 -37.10 47.64
CA LEU A 28 40.12 -37.12 48.79
C LEU A 28 39.88 -38.54 49.32
N GLU A 29 39.71 -39.53 48.45
CA GLU A 29 39.62 -40.95 48.84
C GLU A 29 40.91 -41.45 49.50
N ASN A 30 42.07 -41.10 48.95
CA ASN A 30 43.37 -41.47 49.51
C ASN A 30 43.58 -40.85 50.90
N ALA A 31 43.32 -39.55 51.05
CA ALA A 31 43.46 -38.85 52.32
C ALA A 31 42.50 -39.41 53.39
N GLN A 32 41.27 -39.77 53.00
CA GLN A 32 40.32 -40.45 53.89
C GLN A 32 40.81 -41.84 54.31
N SER A 33 41.43 -42.59 53.40
CA SER A 33 42.04 -43.89 53.71
C SER A 33 43.20 -43.75 54.69
N ASP A 34 44.05 -42.73 54.52
CA ASP A 34 45.17 -42.45 55.41
C ASP A 34 44.71 -42.02 56.81
N VAL A 35 43.66 -41.20 56.91
CA VAL A 35 43.04 -40.88 58.21
C VAL A 35 42.51 -42.15 58.88
N ARG A 36 41.86 -43.06 58.14
CA ARG A 36 41.37 -44.33 58.70
C ARG A 36 42.51 -45.24 59.19
N SER A 37 43.62 -45.31 58.47
CA SER A 37 44.77 -46.14 58.86
C SER A 37 45.47 -45.56 60.10
N LEU A 38 45.72 -44.25 60.12
CA LEU A 38 46.30 -43.55 61.27
C LEU A 38 45.40 -43.59 62.50
N ALA A 39 44.07 -43.53 62.34
CA ALA A 39 43.12 -43.67 63.44
C ALA A 39 43.17 -45.07 64.07
N LYS A 40 43.32 -46.13 63.25
CA LYS A 40 43.54 -47.51 63.74
C LYS A 40 44.87 -47.63 64.49
N GLU A 41 45.94 -47.05 63.96
CA GLU A 41 47.26 -47.05 64.61
C GLU A 41 47.23 -46.30 65.96
N LEU A 42 46.55 -45.15 66.01
CA LEU A 42 46.31 -44.40 67.23
C LEU A 42 45.54 -45.21 68.28
N GLN A 43 44.56 -46.02 67.85
CA GLN A 43 43.79 -46.89 68.73
C GLN A 43 44.66 -48.02 69.33
N LEU A 44 45.46 -48.69 68.50
CA LEU A 44 46.40 -49.72 68.95
C LEU A 44 47.44 -49.15 69.94
N LEU A 45 47.92 -47.93 69.71
CA LEU A 45 48.82 -47.22 70.62
C LEU A 45 48.15 -46.87 71.97
N LYS A 46 46.86 -46.51 71.97
CA LYS A 46 46.09 -46.30 73.21
C LYS A 46 45.96 -47.60 74.02
N GLU A 47 45.71 -48.72 73.36
CA GLU A 47 45.57 -50.05 74.00
C GLU A 47 46.90 -50.54 74.60
N ARG A 48 48.03 -50.36 73.89
CA ARG A 48 49.37 -50.68 74.42
C ARG A 48 49.73 -49.85 75.65
N ARG A 49 49.40 -48.55 75.63
CA ARG A 49 49.64 -47.65 76.78
C ARG A 49 48.89 -48.11 78.04
N GLN A 50 47.66 -48.61 77.91
CA GLN A 50 46.87 -49.10 79.06
C GLN A 50 47.47 -50.36 79.69
N LYS A 51 48.23 -51.17 78.92
CA LYS A 51 48.83 -52.42 79.39
C LYS A 51 50.22 -52.27 80.00
N GLU A 52 51.01 -51.26 79.62
CA GLU A 52 52.46 -51.23 79.91
C GLU A 52 52.96 -50.12 80.85
N GLY A 53 52.10 -49.33 81.52
CA GLY A 53 52.54 -48.53 82.68
C GLY A 53 53.66 -47.50 82.42
N GLY A 54 53.66 -46.84 81.25
CA GLY A 54 54.41 -45.59 80.99
C GLY A 54 55.55 -45.68 79.97
N MET A 55 55.66 -44.68 79.08
CA MET A 55 56.92 -44.15 78.52
C MET A 55 56.66 -42.95 77.58
N SER A 56 57.35 -41.82 77.79
CA SER A 56 57.25 -40.53 77.07
C SER A 56 57.31 -40.61 75.52
N SER A 57 57.97 -41.64 74.98
CA SER A 57 58.11 -41.88 73.53
C SER A 57 56.80 -42.31 72.84
N LEU A 58 55.90 -43.00 73.56
CA LEU A 58 54.59 -43.37 73.03
C LEU A 58 53.64 -42.16 72.98
N ASP A 59 53.76 -41.23 73.94
CA ASP A 59 52.95 -40.03 73.97
C ASP A 59 53.36 -39.03 72.87
N SER A 60 54.65 -38.88 72.58
CA SER A 60 55.11 -38.08 71.43
C SER A 60 54.68 -38.67 70.07
N LYS A 61 54.74 -40.00 69.89
CA LYS A 61 54.15 -40.66 68.71
C LYS A 61 52.64 -40.47 68.60
N ARG A 62 51.92 -40.54 69.72
CA ARG A 62 50.46 -40.33 69.72
C ARG A 62 50.09 -38.88 69.38
N THR A 63 50.84 -37.91 69.89
CA THR A 63 50.62 -36.48 69.60
C THR A 63 50.92 -36.17 68.13
N SER A 64 52.02 -36.68 67.57
CA SER A 64 52.33 -36.49 66.15
C SER A 64 51.32 -37.16 65.21
N ILE A 65 50.83 -38.37 65.52
CA ILE A 65 49.75 -39.00 64.74
C ILE A 65 48.45 -38.19 64.84
N ARG A 66 48.12 -37.63 66.01
CA ARG A 66 46.95 -36.75 66.18
C ARG A 66 47.07 -35.47 65.36
N GLU A 67 48.21 -34.80 65.41
CA GLU A 67 48.47 -33.58 64.62
C GLU A 67 48.32 -33.88 63.12
N ARG A 68 48.82 -35.04 62.68
CA ARG A 68 48.71 -35.50 61.30
C ARG A 68 47.27 -35.79 60.89
N ILE A 69 46.48 -36.44 61.74
CA ILE A 69 45.03 -36.63 61.51
C ILE A 69 44.32 -35.27 61.40
N VAL A 70 44.57 -34.34 62.32
CA VAL A 70 43.92 -33.00 62.28
C VAL A 70 44.30 -32.24 61.02
N SER A 71 45.56 -32.32 60.58
CA SER A 71 46.00 -31.70 59.31
C SER A 71 45.28 -32.32 58.11
N LEU A 72 45.24 -33.65 58.01
CA LEU A 72 44.57 -34.36 56.91
C LEU A 72 43.05 -34.11 56.91
N GLU A 73 42.41 -34.03 58.07
CA GLU A 73 40.99 -33.66 58.19
C GLU A 73 40.70 -32.21 57.77
N SER A 74 41.66 -31.31 57.96
CA SER A 74 41.59 -29.95 57.42
C SER A 74 41.73 -29.96 55.90
N ASP A 75 42.68 -30.72 55.36
CA ASP A 75 42.91 -30.85 53.92
C ASP A 75 41.71 -31.49 53.21
N ILE A 76 41.12 -32.55 53.78
CA ILE A 76 39.89 -33.17 53.27
C ILE A 76 38.76 -32.15 53.24
N ARG A 77 38.60 -31.33 54.28
CA ARG A 77 37.56 -30.28 54.30
C ARG A 77 37.79 -29.23 53.21
N ASN A 78 39.04 -28.81 53.01
CA ASN A 78 39.38 -27.83 51.97
C ASN A 78 39.15 -28.40 50.56
N LEU A 79 39.62 -29.61 50.28
CA LEU A 79 39.41 -30.30 48.99
C LEU A 79 37.92 -30.55 48.72
N LYS A 80 37.17 -30.96 49.75
CA LYS A 80 35.73 -31.15 49.66
C LYS A 80 35.01 -29.84 49.33
N ASN A 81 35.36 -28.75 50.03
CA ASN A 81 34.77 -27.44 49.75
C ASN A 81 35.09 -26.96 48.33
N GLN A 82 36.33 -27.11 47.85
CA GLN A 82 36.70 -26.76 46.47
C GLN A 82 35.92 -27.57 45.44
N THR A 83 35.71 -28.86 45.70
CA THR A 83 34.92 -29.74 44.83
C THR A 83 33.45 -29.34 44.80
N ASP A 84 32.82 -29.26 45.98
CA ASP A 84 31.37 -29.09 46.11
C ASP A 84 30.92 -27.66 45.78
N THR A 85 31.73 -26.63 46.10
CA THR A 85 31.31 -25.23 45.95
C THR A 85 31.78 -24.55 44.66
N MET A 86 32.85 -25.03 44.04
CA MET A 86 33.41 -24.40 42.83
C MET A 86 33.29 -25.30 41.61
N LEU A 87 33.90 -26.48 41.63
CA LEU A 87 34.06 -27.30 40.43
C LEU A 87 32.75 -27.97 39.97
N VAL A 88 31.94 -28.49 40.90
CA VAL A 88 30.65 -29.13 40.57
C VAL A 88 29.66 -28.12 39.96
N PRO A 89 29.41 -26.94 40.56
CA PRO A 89 28.51 -25.95 39.97
C PRO A 89 28.95 -25.44 38.60
N GLU A 90 30.26 -25.21 38.40
CA GLU A 90 30.77 -24.80 37.09
C GLU A 90 30.59 -25.89 36.02
N TYR A 91 30.87 -27.15 36.36
CA TYR A 91 30.67 -28.28 35.45
C TYR A 91 29.21 -28.43 35.04
N GLU A 92 28.27 -28.29 35.98
CA GLU A 92 26.83 -28.34 35.70
C GLU A 92 26.37 -27.15 34.85
N LYS A 93 26.88 -25.94 35.13
CA LYS A 93 26.56 -24.73 34.37
C LYS A 93 27.00 -24.85 32.90
N ILE A 94 28.25 -25.25 32.66
CA ILE A 94 28.76 -25.50 31.31
C ILE A 94 27.96 -26.63 30.63
N GLY A 95 27.60 -27.67 31.38
CA GLY A 95 26.76 -28.75 30.89
C GLY A 95 25.38 -28.30 30.39
N LYS A 96 24.72 -27.38 31.08
CA LYS A 96 23.44 -26.79 30.64
C LYS A 96 23.62 -25.95 29.37
N ILE A 97 24.62 -25.08 29.34
CA ILE A 97 24.92 -24.21 28.17
C ILE A 97 25.13 -25.04 26.90
N LEU A 98 25.92 -26.13 26.99
CA LEU A 98 26.14 -27.03 25.85
C LEU A 98 24.86 -27.68 25.36
N LYS A 99 23.99 -28.12 26.28
CA LYS A 99 22.71 -28.75 25.92
C LYS A 99 21.75 -27.79 25.23
N ASP A 100 21.74 -26.52 25.65
CA ASP A 100 20.90 -25.50 25.03
C ASP A 100 21.42 -25.15 23.63
N HIS A 101 22.75 -25.00 23.45
CA HIS A 101 23.33 -24.82 22.12
C HIS A 101 23.13 -26.01 21.18
N ASP A 102 23.18 -27.25 21.68
CA ASP A 102 22.89 -28.44 20.87
C ASP A 102 21.44 -28.43 20.33
N LYS A 103 20.49 -27.93 21.14
CA LYS A 103 19.10 -27.75 20.69
C LYS A 103 18.99 -26.67 19.62
N GLU A 104 19.60 -25.51 19.84
CA GLU A 104 19.62 -24.41 18.86
C GLU A 104 20.22 -24.87 17.52
N ILE A 105 21.32 -25.63 17.55
CA ILE A 105 21.93 -26.20 16.33
C ILE A 105 20.96 -27.15 15.63
N SER A 106 20.25 -28.00 16.36
CA SER A 106 19.27 -28.92 15.77
C SER A 106 18.09 -28.16 15.14
N GLU A 107 17.64 -27.07 15.76
CA GLU A 107 16.56 -26.22 15.24
C GLU A 107 17.02 -25.50 13.95
N PHE A 108 18.17 -24.83 13.98
CA PHE A 108 18.72 -24.13 12.82
C PHE A 108 19.03 -25.08 11.66
N THR A 109 19.54 -26.29 11.92
CA THR A 109 19.78 -27.28 10.86
C THR A 109 18.48 -27.79 10.24
N GLY A 110 17.38 -27.84 11.01
CA GLY A 110 16.04 -28.10 10.49
C GLY A 110 15.55 -26.99 9.57
N GLU A 111 15.65 -25.73 10.02
CA GLU A 111 15.27 -24.55 9.22
C GLU A 111 16.07 -24.44 7.92
N MET A 112 17.39 -24.68 7.97
CA MET A 112 18.25 -24.66 6.79
C MET A 112 17.80 -25.67 5.73
N LYS A 113 17.39 -26.89 6.13
CA LYS A 113 16.89 -27.90 5.21
C LYS A 113 15.58 -27.46 4.55
N LEU A 114 14.66 -26.87 5.31
CA LEU A 114 13.40 -26.34 4.78
C LEU A 114 13.65 -25.22 3.76
N ILE A 115 14.56 -24.30 4.06
CA ILE A 115 14.96 -23.22 3.16
C ILE A 115 15.61 -23.79 1.88
N GLU A 116 16.43 -24.82 1.99
CA GLU A 116 17.09 -25.45 0.84
C GLU A 116 16.08 -26.10 -0.11
N VAL A 117 15.05 -26.77 0.43
CA VAL A 117 13.93 -27.32 -0.36
C VAL A 117 13.17 -26.19 -1.05
N TYR A 118 12.81 -25.14 -0.31
CA TYR A 118 12.10 -23.98 -0.85
C TYR A 118 12.87 -23.28 -1.98
N LEU A 119 14.20 -23.14 -1.83
CA LEU A 119 15.08 -22.59 -2.86
C LEU A 119 15.11 -23.45 -4.13
N LYS A 120 15.14 -24.78 -4.00
CA LYS A 120 15.12 -25.70 -5.15
C LYS A 120 13.81 -25.58 -5.92
N GLU A 121 12.67 -25.55 -5.23
CA GLU A 121 11.36 -25.37 -5.87
C GLU A 121 11.25 -24.02 -6.61
N ASN A 122 11.71 -22.94 -5.98
CA ASN A 122 11.64 -21.61 -6.60
C ASN A 122 12.58 -21.46 -7.79
N LYS A 123 13.75 -22.13 -7.79
CA LYS A 123 14.63 -22.15 -8.98
C LYS A 123 13.97 -22.83 -10.18
N VAL A 124 13.21 -23.92 -9.95
CA VAL A 124 12.44 -24.58 -11.02
C VAL A 124 11.34 -23.65 -11.55
N LYS A 125 10.57 -23.04 -10.65
CA LYS A 125 9.50 -22.09 -11.02
C LYS A 125 10.04 -20.87 -11.78
N LEU A 126 11.21 -20.35 -11.40
CA LEU A 126 11.87 -19.25 -12.09
C LEU A 126 12.23 -19.64 -13.53
N ARG A 127 12.87 -20.80 -13.72
CA ARG A 127 13.26 -21.31 -15.04
C ARG A 127 12.05 -21.50 -15.96
N ASP A 128 10.93 -21.99 -15.44
CA ASP A 128 9.69 -22.13 -16.20
C ASP A 128 9.12 -20.78 -16.63
N LYS A 129 9.16 -19.77 -15.76
CA LYS A 129 8.70 -18.41 -16.09
C LYS A 129 9.59 -17.76 -17.15
N GLU A 130 10.92 -17.86 -17.04
CA GLU A 130 11.87 -17.34 -18.03
C GLU A 130 11.68 -18.01 -19.41
N ASN A 131 11.34 -19.29 -19.44
CA ASN A 131 11.04 -19.99 -20.70
C ASN A 131 9.73 -19.50 -21.33
N LYS A 132 8.69 -19.26 -20.51
CA LYS A 132 7.42 -18.69 -20.99
C LYS A 132 7.61 -17.27 -21.51
N GLU A 133 8.37 -16.45 -20.81
CA GLU A 133 8.73 -15.10 -21.23
C GLU A 133 9.45 -15.11 -22.59
N ARG A 134 10.47 -15.96 -22.75
CA ARG A 134 11.19 -16.09 -24.04
C ARG A 134 10.28 -16.49 -25.19
N LYS A 135 9.37 -17.45 -24.98
CA LYS A 135 8.38 -17.85 -26.00
C LYS A 135 7.45 -16.68 -26.36
N PHE A 136 6.92 -16.01 -25.36
CA PHE A 136 6.05 -14.84 -25.55
C PHE A 136 6.75 -13.73 -26.34
N TYR A 137 8.00 -13.40 -26.02
CA TYR A 137 8.77 -12.39 -26.76
C TYR A 137 9.03 -12.77 -28.22
N SER A 138 9.25 -14.06 -28.51
CA SER A 138 9.41 -14.54 -29.89
C SER A 138 8.11 -14.36 -30.68
N GLU A 139 6.99 -14.82 -30.14
CA GLU A 139 5.67 -14.70 -30.78
C GLU A 139 5.25 -13.22 -30.95
N PHE A 140 5.50 -12.39 -29.93
CA PHE A 140 5.25 -10.96 -30.00
C PHE A 140 6.07 -10.28 -31.10
N LYS A 141 7.35 -10.63 -31.23
CA LYS A 141 8.23 -10.09 -32.28
C LYS A 141 7.73 -10.47 -33.67
N ASP A 142 7.28 -11.69 -33.87
CA ASP A 142 6.74 -12.16 -35.15
C ASP A 142 5.44 -11.43 -35.52
N LEU A 143 4.53 -11.28 -34.54
CA LEU A 143 3.30 -10.50 -34.72
C LEU A 143 3.57 -9.03 -35.01
N PHE A 144 4.55 -8.43 -34.31
CA PHE A 144 4.95 -7.04 -34.54
C PHE A 144 5.49 -6.82 -35.96
N ASN A 145 6.34 -7.74 -36.44
CA ASN A 145 6.85 -7.71 -37.80
C ASN A 145 5.71 -7.87 -38.83
N LYS A 146 4.76 -8.77 -38.56
CA LYS A 146 3.58 -8.96 -39.42
C LYS A 146 2.71 -7.70 -39.48
N ARG A 147 2.48 -7.03 -38.35
CA ARG A 147 1.75 -5.75 -38.28
C ARG A 147 2.42 -4.68 -39.12
N ASN A 148 3.74 -4.50 -38.97
CA ASN A 148 4.48 -3.47 -39.71
C ASN A 148 4.45 -3.73 -41.22
N LYS A 149 4.52 -5.00 -41.65
CA LYS A 149 4.37 -5.38 -43.05
C LYS A 149 2.98 -5.04 -43.60
N LEU A 150 1.92 -5.37 -42.85
CA LEU A 150 0.54 -5.04 -43.23
C LEU A 150 0.31 -3.53 -43.29
N GLN A 151 0.88 -2.77 -42.35
CA GLN A 151 0.73 -1.31 -42.32
C GLN A 151 1.45 -0.64 -43.50
N SER A 152 2.62 -1.15 -43.90
CA SER A 152 3.29 -0.70 -45.11
C SER A 152 2.47 -1.00 -46.36
N GLN A 153 1.85 -2.19 -46.44
CA GLN A 153 0.95 -2.54 -47.55
C GLN A 153 -0.31 -1.66 -47.59
N LEU A 154 -0.89 -1.33 -46.43
CA LEU A 154 -2.06 -0.46 -46.32
C LEU A 154 -1.74 0.95 -46.84
N SER A 155 -0.63 1.54 -46.38
CA SER A 155 -0.19 2.87 -46.84
C SER A 155 0.08 2.91 -48.35
N GLN A 156 0.64 1.84 -48.92
CA GLN A 156 0.80 1.73 -50.38
C GLN A 156 -0.55 1.68 -51.11
N ARG A 157 -1.53 0.94 -50.58
CA ARG A 157 -2.88 0.84 -51.15
C ARG A 157 -3.65 2.16 -51.05
N GLU A 158 -3.54 2.87 -49.93
CA GLU A 158 -4.13 4.21 -49.76
C GLU A 158 -3.56 5.21 -50.76
N THR A 159 -2.24 5.18 -50.98
CA THR A 159 -1.58 6.03 -51.98
C THR A 159 -2.07 5.72 -53.40
N MET A 160 -2.28 4.43 -53.72
CA MET A 160 -2.85 4.03 -55.01
C MET A 160 -4.31 4.48 -55.15
N LEU A 161 -5.11 4.36 -54.09
CA LEU A 161 -6.51 4.78 -54.09
C LEU A 161 -6.63 6.28 -54.34
N ALA A 162 -5.84 7.10 -53.64
CA ALA A 162 -5.82 8.54 -53.83
C ALA A 162 -5.50 8.95 -55.28
N ARG A 163 -4.58 8.23 -55.94
CA ARG A 163 -4.27 8.47 -57.36
C ARG A 163 -5.43 8.13 -58.29
N GLU A 164 -6.15 7.04 -58.02
CA GLU A 164 -7.32 6.68 -58.82
C GLU A 164 -8.49 7.65 -58.59
N GLU A 165 -8.67 8.14 -57.36
CA GLU A 165 -9.66 9.20 -57.05
C GLU A 165 -9.35 10.50 -57.79
N GLU A 166 -8.09 10.94 -57.81
CA GLU A 166 -7.66 12.09 -58.62
C GLU A 166 -7.94 11.87 -60.11
N ARG A 167 -7.68 10.66 -60.61
CA ARG A 167 -7.97 10.30 -62.00
C ARG A 167 -9.46 10.38 -62.30
N VAL A 168 -10.32 9.85 -61.45
CA VAL A 168 -11.78 9.93 -61.57
C VAL A 168 -12.23 11.39 -61.57
N ASN A 169 -11.74 12.19 -60.63
CA ASN A 169 -12.06 13.62 -60.56
C ASN A 169 -11.65 14.35 -61.84
N SER A 170 -10.46 14.06 -62.38
CA SER A 170 -10.00 14.66 -63.64
C SER A 170 -10.89 14.28 -64.84
N LEU A 171 -11.37 13.03 -64.89
CA LEU A 171 -12.28 12.56 -65.93
C LEU A 171 -13.66 13.22 -65.78
N ASN A 172 -14.16 13.37 -64.56
CA ASN A 172 -15.40 14.08 -64.28
C ASN A 172 -15.31 15.56 -64.68
N SER A 173 -14.19 16.23 -64.40
CA SER A 173 -13.97 17.61 -64.87
C SER A 173 -14.00 17.70 -66.39
N ARG A 174 -13.31 16.78 -67.10
CA ARG A 174 -13.36 16.72 -68.58
C ARG A 174 -14.76 16.44 -69.10
N PHE A 175 -15.48 15.52 -68.48
CA PHE A 175 -16.87 15.21 -68.83
C PHE A 175 -17.77 16.44 -68.67
N ASN A 176 -17.62 17.18 -67.56
CA ASN A 176 -18.34 18.42 -67.34
C ASN A 176 -17.99 19.47 -68.40
N THR A 177 -16.72 19.61 -68.77
CA THR A 177 -16.31 20.51 -69.87
C THR A 177 -17.00 20.12 -71.19
N PHE A 178 -16.97 18.85 -71.58
CA PHE A 178 -17.65 18.37 -72.78
C PHE A 178 -19.17 18.55 -72.69
N SER A 179 -19.77 18.38 -71.51
CA SER A 179 -21.19 18.61 -71.29
C SER A 179 -21.56 20.09 -71.47
N ILE A 180 -20.71 21.01 -70.99
CA ILE A 180 -20.88 22.46 -71.20
C ILE A 180 -20.71 22.81 -72.68
N GLU A 181 -19.69 22.28 -73.36
CA GLU A 181 -19.52 22.50 -74.80
C GLU A 181 -20.69 21.95 -75.61
N LYS A 182 -21.17 20.75 -75.29
CA LYS A 182 -22.37 20.17 -75.89
C LYS A 182 -23.58 21.07 -75.66
N ALA A 183 -23.80 21.55 -74.43
CA ALA A 183 -24.89 22.46 -74.12
C ALA A 183 -24.77 23.77 -74.89
N ARG A 184 -23.57 24.35 -75.00
CA ARG A 184 -23.28 25.55 -75.81
C ARG A 184 -23.59 25.31 -77.28
N LEU A 185 -23.07 24.25 -77.88
CA LEU A 185 -23.34 23.91 -79.29
C LEU A 185 -24.82 23.61 -79.54
N THR A 186 -25.50 22.99 -78.57
CA THR A 186 -26.95 22.73 -78.64
C THR A 186 -27.73 24.04 -78.56
N ALA A 187 -27.34 24.96 -77.68
CA ALA A 187 -27.94 26.29 -77.55
C ALA A 187 -27.61 27.20 -78.74
N GLU A 188 -26.44 27.04 -79.38
CA GLU A 188 -26.05 27.75 -80.60
C GLU A 188 -26.82 27.20 -81.80
N MET A 189 -27.01 25.88 -81.89
CA MET A 189 -27.89 25.24 -82.87
C MET A 189 -29.36 25.61 -82.67
N GLU A 190 -29.84 25.63 -81.42
CA GLU A 190 -31.18 26.11 -81.08
C GLU A 190 -31.29 27.62 -81.29
N GLY A 191 -30.23 28.39 -81.08
CA GLY A 191 -30.13 29.82 -81.30
C GLY A 191 -30.20 30.16 -82.78
N LEU A 192 -29.41 29.51 -83.63
CA LEU A 192 -29.49 29.58 -85.09
C LEU A 192 -30.87 29.12 -85.59
N LYS A 193 -31.44 28.07 -84.97
CA LYS A 193 -32.82 27.67 -85.25
C LYS A 193 -33.81 28.74 -84.84
N LYS A 194 -33.72 29.34 -83.64
CA LYS A 194 -34.53 30.43 -83.07
C LYS A 194 -34.30 31.79 -83.71
N GLU A 195 -33.17 32.00 -84.37
CA GLU A 195 -32.86 33.21 -85.12
C GLU A 195 -33.51 33.10 -86.50
N PHE A 196 -33.62 31.88 -87.03
CA PHE A 196 -34.44 31.57 -88.21
C PHE A 196 -35.93 31.33 -87.89
N GLU A 197 -36.29 30.85 -86.69
CA GLU A 197 -37.65 30.48 -86.28
C GLU A 197 -38.67 31.63 -86.39
N PRO A 198 -38.37 32.88 -85.99
CA PRO A 198 -39.24 34.05 -86.18
C PRO A 198 -39.20 34.58 -87.62
N PHE A 199 -38.56 33.89 -88.58
CA PHE A 199 -38.68 34.21 -90.01
C PHE A 199 -39.12 33.00 -90.84
N VAL A 200 -39.23 31.81 -90.23
CA VAL A 200 -39.70 30.58 -90.89
C VAL A 200 -41.22 30.60 -91.15
N ASN A 201 -42.01 31.31 -90.32
CA ASN A 201 -43.47 31.45 -90.47
C ASN A 201 -44.00 32.87 -90.17
N VAL A 202 -43.15 33.90 -90.22
CA VAL A 202 -43.61 35.28 -90.02
C VAL A 202 -44.11 35.87 -91.32
N THR A 203 -45.43 36.01 -91.43
CA THR A 203 -46.01 37.01 -92.33
C THR A 203 -45.58 38.38 -91.86
N LEU A 204 -44.75 39.04 -92.67
CA LEU A 204 -44.46 40.48 -92.54
C LEU A 204 -45.74 41.24 -92.22
N ARG A 205 -45.84 41.80 -91.00
CA ARG A 205 -46.93 42.72 -90.65
C ARG A 205 -46.74 44.03 -91.41
N LYS A 206 -47.17 44.05 -92.67
CA LYS A 206 -47.24 45.27 -93.49
C LYS A 206 -48.46 46.07 -93.05
N GLY A 207 -48.26 47.36 -92.76
CA GLY A 207 -49.33 48.29 -92.42
C GLY A 207 -49.37 48.75 -90.96
N ILE A 208 -48.41 48.34 -90.11
CA ILE A 208 -48.22 48.92 -88.78
C ILE A 208 -47.08 49.95 -88.88
N SER A 209 -47.31 51.16 -88.39
CA SER A 209 -46.31 52.22 -88.39
C SER A 209 -45.18 51.88 -87.43
N SER A 210 -43.95 52.28 -87.77
CA SER A 210 -42.80 52.26 -86.86
C SER A 210 -43.10 52.94 -85.52
N ASP A 211 -44.09 53.83 -85.46
CA ASP A 211 -44.43 54.60 -84.27
C ASP A 211 -45.22 53.79 -83.23
N ASP A 212 -46.04 52.82 -83.65
CA ASP A 212 -46.80 51.98 -82.71
C ASP A 212 -45.87 51.02 -81.95
N LEU A 213 -44.88 50.46 -82.65
CA LEU A 213 -43.83 49.63 -82.04
C LEU A 213 -42.95 50.44 -81.08
N ARG A 214 -42.68 51.72 -81.39
CA ARG A 214 -41.98 52.65 -80.49
C ARG A 214 -42.81 52.99 -79.26
N SER A 215 -44.13 53.03 -79.38
CA SER A 215 -45.06 53.25 -78.26
C SER A 215 -45.04 52.08 -77.28
N GLU A 216 -44.99 50.84 -77.80
CA GLU A 216 -44.91 49.63 -77.01
C GLU A 216 -43.56 49.53 -76.26
N ILE A 217 -42.45 49.84 -76.94
CA ILE A 217 -41.11 49.97 -76.32
C ILE A 217 -41.10 51.05 -75.23
N LYS A 218 -41.78 52.18 -75.45
CA LYS A 218 -41.96 53.22 -74.42
C LYS A 218 -42.80 52.72 -73.24
N GLY A 219 -43.80 51.86 -73.47
CA GLY A 219 -44.58 51.22 -72.43
C GLY A 219 -43.72 50.35 -71.51
N SER A 220 -42.92 49.45 -72.10
CA SER A 220 -41.96 48.62 -71.35
C SER A 220 -40.87 49.45 -70.67
N GLY A 221 -40.43 50.56 -71.29
CA GLY A 221 -39.49 51.51 -70.67
C GLY A 221 -40.06 52.18 -69.40
N ARG A 222 -41.34 52.54 -69.40
CA ARG A 222 -42.01 53.09 -68.21
C ARG A 222 -42.21 52.05 -67.11
N GLU A 223 -42.36 50.77 -67.45
CA GLU A 223 -42.39 49.70 -66.44
C GLU A 223 -41.01 49.48 -65.80
N LEU A 224 -39.92 49.58 -66.59
CA LEU A 224 -38.55 49.53 -66.08
C LEU A 224 -38.23 50.70 -65.13
N GLU A 225 -38.72 51.91 -65.40
CA GLU A 225 -38.57 53.06 -64.49
C GLU A 225 -39.23 52.84 -63.11
N LYS A 226 -40.28 52.00 -63.02
CA LYS A 226 -40.92 51.67 -61.74
C LYS A 226 -40.07 50.81 -60.81
N PHE A 227 -39.08 50.09 -61.33
CA PHE A 227 -38.18 49.23 -60.53
C PHE A 227 -37.03 49.98 -59.85
N GLY A 228 -36.85 51.28 -60.15
CA GLY A 228 -35.82 52.12 -59.55
C GLY A 228 -34.39 51.76 -59.99
N ASN A 229 -33.38 52.41 -59.37
CA ASN A 229 -31.98 52.18 -59.72
C ASN A 229 -31.50 50.81 -59.22
N VAL A 230 -30.90 50.02 -60.11
CA VAL A 230 -30.31 48.72 -59.78
C VAL A 230 -29.13 48.93 -58.82
N ASN A 231 -29.22 48.33 -57.63
CA ASN A 231 -28.13 48.37 -56.67
C ASN A 231 -27.04 47.35 -57.06
N LEU A 232 -26.03 47.83 -57.79
CA LEU A 232 -24.93 47.01 -58.29
C LEU A 232 -24.04 46.41 -57.17
N LYS A 233 -24.09 46.97 -55.95
CA LYS A 233 -23.35 46.45 -54.78
C LYS A 233 -24.13 45.42 -53.97
N ALA A 234 -25.40 45.16 -54.31
CA ALA A 234 -26.24 44.24 -53.55
C ALA A 234 -25.70 42.81 -53.57
N LEU A 235 -25.14 42.37 -54.70
CA LEU A 235 -24.56 41.04 -54.82
C LEU A 235 -23.28 40.90 -54.00
N GLU A 236 -22.35 41.85 -54.11
CA GLU A 236 -21.11 41.86 -53.31
C GLU A 236 -21.40 41.92 -51.79
N ALA A 237 -22.38 42.75 -51.39
CA ALA A 237 -22.81 42.84 -50.00
C ALA A 237 -23.45 41.54 -49.50
N TYR A 238 -24.30 40.90 -50.32
CA TYR A 238 -24.89 39.60 -50.01
C TYR A 238 -23.82 38.52 -49.84
N GLU A 239 -22.87 38.41 -50.77
CA GLU A 239 -21.79 37.42 -50.71
C GLU A 239 -20.87 37.63 -49.48
N SER A 240 -20.59 38.89 -49.13
CA SER A 240 -19.82 39.20 -47.92
C SER A 240 -20.57 38.82 -46.65
N LEU A 241 -21.87 39.16 -46.57
CA LEU A 241 -22.71 38.86 -45.42
C LEU A 241 -22.93 37.34 -45.27
N GLU A 242 -23.09 36.63 -46.39
CA GLU A 242 -23.25 35.18 -46.42
C GLU A 242 -21.98 34.48 -45.90
N LYS A 243 -20.78 34.96 -46.28
CA LYS A 243 -19.52 34.44 -45.75
C LYS A 243 -19.37 34.67 -44.25
N GLU A 244 -19.73 35.86 -43.76
CA GLU A 244 -19.70 36.18 -42.34
C GLU A 244 -20.71 35.32 -41.56
N TYR A 245 -21.93 35.18 -42.09
CA TYR A 245 -22.97 34.33 -41.52
C TYR A 245 -22.51 32.88 -41.39
N LYS A 246 -21.98 32.28 -42.47
CA LYS A 246 -21.45 30.91 -42.44
C LYS A 246 -20.32 30.75 -41.44
N SER A 247 -19.40 31.72 -41.35
CA SER A 247 -18.35 31.71 -40.32
C SER A 247 -18.89 31.80 -38.90
N LEU A 248 -19.97 32.55 -38.66
CA LEU A 248 -20.58 32.67 -37.33
C LEU A 248 -21.36 31.40 -36.98
N GLU A 249 -22.04 30.79 -37.95
CA GLU A 249 -22.74 29.52 -37.81
C GLU A 249 -21.76 28.39 -37.44
N GLU A 250 -20.65 28.24 -38.17
CA GLU A 250 -19.60 27.27 -37.87
C GLU A 250 -19.02 27.45 -36.46
N LYS A 251 -18.79 28.70 -36.03
CA LYS A 251 -18.31 29.01 -34.67
C LYS A 251 -19.35 28.66 -33.61
N ALA A 252 -20.62 28.94 -33.88
CA ALA A 252 -21.72 28.64 -32.95
C ALA A 252 -21.87 27.12 -32.75
N ASP A 253 -21.82 26.34 -33.83
CA ASP A 253 -21.89 24.88 -33.78
C ASP A 253 -20.69 24.28 -33.06
N LYS A 254 -19.49 24.84 -33.30
CA LYS A 254 -18.29 24.43 -32.57
C LYS A 254 -18.41 24.70 -31.07
N LEU A 255 -18.84 25.89 -30.67
CA LEU A 255 -19.04 26.25 -29.26
C LEU A 255 -20.12 25.38 -28.59
N LYS A 256 -21.16 25.02 -29.35
CA LYS A 256 -22.21 24.10 -28.86
C LYS A 256 -21.63 22.71 -28.58
N THR A 257 -20.82 22.20 -29.50
CA THR A 257 -20.14 20.90 -29.33
C THR A 257 -19.17 20.93 -28.15
N GLU A 258 -18.34 21.98 -28.05
CA GLU A 258 -17.41 22.15 -26.92
C GLU A 258 -18.13 22.24 -25.57
N LYS A 259 -19.28 22.92 -25.52
CA LYS A 259 -20.13 22.95 -24.32
C LYS A 259 -20.64 21.55 -23.95
N GLU A 260 -21.13 20.78 -24.92
CA GLU A 260 -21.61 19.42 -24.70
C GLU A 260 -20.48 18.51 -24.18
N ASP A 261 -19.27 18.62 -24.74
CA ASP A 261 -18.08 17.89 -24.28
C ASP A 261 -17.71 18.24 -22.83
N VAL A 262 -17.76 19.53 -22.46
CA VAL A 262 -17.49 19.97 -21.09
C VAL A 262 -18.54 19.42 -20.12
N VAL A 263 -19.83 19.46 -20.49
CA VAL A 263 -20.91 18.90 -19.66
C VAL A 263 -20.74 17.40 -19.49
N PHE A 264 -20.38 16.68 -20.56
CA PHE A 264 -20.09 15.25 -20.49
C PHE A 264 -18.92 14.95 -19.55
N MET A 265 -17.82 15.70 -19.66
CA MET A 265 -16.66 15.57 -18.77
C MET A 265 -17.03 15.85 -17.30
N MET A 266 -17.88 16.85 -17.04
CA MET A 266 -18.37 17.13 -15.69
C MET A 266 -19.14 15.93 -15.12
N HIS A 267 -20.05 15.34 -15.88
CA HIS A 267 -20.79 14.15 -15.45
C HIS A 267 -19.89 12.93 -15.23
N GLU A 268 -18.86 12.73 -16.06
CA GLU A 268 -17.89 11.65 -15.85
C GLU A 268 -17.10 11.84 -14.55
N ILE A 269 -16.67 13.07 -14.27
CA ILE A 269 -15.95 13.42 -13.03
C ILE A 269 -16.87 13.24 -11.82
N GLU A 270 -18.12 13.70 -11.88
CA GLU A 270 -19.12 13.51 -10.82
C GLU A 270 -19.39 12.02 -10.54
N GLY A 271 -19.53 11.21 -11.58
CA GLY A 271 -19.70 9.76 -11.46
C GLY A 271 -18.51 9.09 -10.78
N LYS A 272 -17.28 9.43 -11.19
CA LYS A 272 -16.05 8.93 -10.55
C LYS A 272 -15.93 9.38 -9.10
N LYS A 273 -16.27 10.65 -8.82
CA LYS A 273 -16.27 11.22 -7.46
C LYS A 273 -17.26 10.47 -6.55
N LYS A 274 -18.51 10.25 -7.00
CA LYS A 274 -19.53 9.50 -6.25
C LYS A 274 -19.09 8.06 -6.01
N SER A 275 -18.58 7.37 -7.04
CA SER A 275 -18.09 6.00 -6.91
C SER A 275 -16.94 5.86 -5.91
N LEU A 276 -15.95 6.75 -5.97
CA LEU A 276 -14.82 6.74 -5.04
C LEU A 276 -15.26 7.08 -3.61
N PHE A 277 -16.16 8.05 -3.45
CA PHE A 277 -16.74 8.40 -2.15
C PHE A 277 -17.45 7.20 -1.53
N MET A 278 -18.37 6.56 -2.26
CA MET A 278 -19.12 5.41 -1.76
C MET A 278 -18.22 4.24 -1.38
N LYS A 279 -17.21 3.94 -2.20
CA LYS A 279 -16.21 2.91 -1.89
C LYS A 279 -15.47 3.18 -0.58
N ASN A 280 -15.07 4.44 -0.35
CA ASN A 280 -14.36 4.81 0.88
C ASN A 280 -15.32 4.82 2.08
N TYR A 281 -16.54 5.33 1.91
CA TYR A 281 -17.59 5.32 2.92
C TYR A 281 -17.90 3.88 3.40
N GLU A 282 -18.13 2.94 2.48
CA GLU A 282 -18.40 1.54 2.82
C GLU A 282 -17.23 0.90 3.59
N SER A 283 -15.99 1.21 3.18
CA SER A 283 -14.81 0.72 3.90
C SER A 283 -14.70 1.31 5.29
N ILE A 284 -14.98 2.61 5.46
CA ILE A 284 -14.91 3.30 6.75
C ILE A 284 -16.06 2.85 7.66
N GLU A 285 -17.27 2.66 7.15
CA GLU A 285 -18.43 2.14 7.90
C GLU A 285 -18.12 0.77 8.48
N LYS A 286 -17.57 -0.14 7.66
CA LYS A 286 -17.19 -1.48 8.11
C LYS A 286 -16.14 -1.44 9.21
N ASN A 287 -15.12 -0.61 9.05
CA ASN A 287 -14.06 -0.43 10.05
C ASN A 287 -14.60 0.21 11.32
N PHE A 288 -15.52 1.17 11.19
CA PHE A 288 -16.19 1.85 12.30
C PHE A 288 -17.01 0.89 13.14
N ARG A 289 -17.88 0.10 12.51
CA ARG A 289 -18.68 -0.93 13.20
C ARG A 289 -17.79 -1.95 13.92
N THR A 290 -16.70 -2.36 13.28
CA THR A 290 -15.74 -3.32 13.86
C THR A 290 -15.01 -2.72 15.06
N THR A 291 -14.51 -1.49 14.93
CA THR A 291 -13.74 -0.81 15.97
C THR A 291 -14.61 -0.41 17.16
N PHE A 292 -15.82 0.08 16.90
CA PHE A 292 -16.79 0.39 17.95
C PHE A 292 -17.09 -0.84 18.81
N ASN A 293 -17.32 -2.01 18.19
CA ASN A 293 -17.56 -3.27 18.90
C ASN A 293 -16.34 -3.77 19.70
N LYS A 294 -15.11 -3.38 19.35
CA LYS A 294 -13.91 -3.66 20.15
C LYS A 294 -13.83 -2.76 21.39
N LEU A 295 -14.25 -1.50 21.22
CA LEU A 295 -14.19 -0.46 22.25
C LEU A 295 -15.34 -0.58 23.27
N THR A 296 -16.57 -0.90 22.87
CA THR A 296 -17.70 -1.13 23.80
C THR A 296 -18.02 -2.60 23.99
N THR A 297 -18.50 -3.01 25.18
CA THR A 297 -19.00 -4.38 25.42
C THR A 297 -20.50 -4.49 25.11
N LYS A 298 -21.22 -3.36 25.11
CA LYS A 298 -22.67 -3.28 24.94
C LYS A 298 -22.98 -2.14 23.97
N GLY A 299 -23.44 -2.50 22.79
CA GLY A 299 -23.91 -1.54 21.80
C GLY A 299 -23.53 -1.88 20.37
N GLN A 300 -24.10 -1.12 19.44
CA GLN A 300 -23.83 -1.16 18.00
C GLN A 300 -23.79 0.29 17.49
N ALA A 301 -22.90 0.56 16.55
CA ALA A 301 -22.85 1.84 15.87
C ALA A 301 -22.66 1.63 14.36
N HIS A 302 -23.22 2.53 13.57
CA HIS A 302 -23.00 2.60 12.13
C HIS A 302 -23.02 4.05 11.67
N LEU A 303 -22.48 4.26 10.47
CA LEU A 303 -22.48 5.55 9.78
C LEU A 303 -23.67 5.57 8.82
N GLU A 304 -24.44 6.64 8.79
CA GLU A 304 -25.63 6.79 7.94
C GLU A 304 -25.51 8.07 7.11
N LEU A 305 -25.66 7.95 5.79
CA LEU A 305 -25.73 9.11 4.90
C LEU A 305 -27.16 9.65 4.92
N GLU A 306 -27.32 10.98 5.06
CA GLU A 306 -28.64 11.62 5.00
C GLU A 306 -29.31 11.43 3.64
N ASP A 307 -28.51 11.43 2.57
CA ASP A 307 -28.94 11.14 1.21
C ASP A 307 -27.97 10.15 0.55
N GLN A 308 -28.48 8.96 0.19
CA GLN A 308 -27.70 7.92 -0.48
C GLN A 308 -27.56 8.16 -1.99
N GLU A 309 -28.50 8.87 -2.59
CA GLU A 309 -28.48 9.20 -4.02
C GLU A 309 -27.59 10.41 -4.30
N ASP A 310 -27.53 11.37 -3.39
CA ASP A 310 -26.61 12.49 -3.47
C ASP A 310 -25.84 12.74 -2.16
N PRO A 311 -24.79 11.95 -1.90
CA PRO A 311 -24.03 12.04 -0.66
C PRO A 311 -23.25 13.35 -0.48
N PHE A 312 -23.20 14.21 -1.50
CA PHE A 312 -22.51 15.51 -1.41
C PHE A 312 -23.44 16.65 -1.00
N ASN A 313 -24.75 16.49 -1.19
CA ASN A 313 -25.76 17.45 -0.75
C ASN A 313 -26.31 17.13 0.66
N GLY A 314 -26.09 15.91 1.16
CA GLY A 314 -26.43 15.48 2.52
C GLY A 314 -25.24 15.46 3.48
N GLY A 315 -25.54 15.31 4.77
CA GLY A 315 -24.58 15.07 5.84
C GLY A 315 -24.27 13.59 6.09
N LEU A 316 -23.34 13.35 7.03
CA LEU A 316 -23.02 12.04 7.56
C LEU A 316 -23.36 12.00 9.05
N ASP A 317 -24.28 11.11 9.41
CA ASP A 317 -24.71 10.87 10.78
C ASP A 317 -24.00 9.66 11.39
N ILE A 318 -23.72 9.76 12.69
CA ILE A 318 -23.24 8.63 13.49
C ILE A 318 -24.40 8.16 14.36
N LYS A 319 -24.95 6.97 14.05
CA LYS A 319 -26.03 6.37 14.81
C LYS A 319 -25.48 5.33 15.78
N VAL A 320 -25.78 5.48 17.05
CA VAL A 320 -25.26 4.62 18.13
C VAL A 320 -26.40 4.06 18.97
N LYS A 321 -26.30 2.78 19.32
CA LYS A 321 -27.23 2.04 20.18
C LYS A 321 -26.41 1.41 21.30
N ILE A 322 -26.72 1.69 22.57
CA ILE A 322 -25.90 1.22 23.72
C ILE A 322 -26.68 0.25 24.61
N VAL A 323 -27.82 0.70 25.16
CA VAL A 323 -28.76 -0.13 25.93
C VAL A 323 -30.19 0.20 25.50
N GLY A 324 -30.99 -0.82 25.17
CA GLY A 324 -32.36 -0.66 24.67
C GLY A 324 -32.49 -0.91 23.16
N ASN A 325 -33.65 -0.55 22.56
CA ASN A 325 -33.99 -0.87 21.17
C ASN A 325 -33.84 0.29 20.17
N LYS A 326 -33.50 1.50 20.60
CA LYS A 326 -33.46 2.69 19.73
C LYS A 326 -32.02 3.13 19.41
N TYR A 327 -31.80 3.59 18.18
CA TYR A 327 -30.59 4.30 17.79
C TYR A 327 -30.71 5.78 18.18
N LEU A 328 -29.63 6.33 18.70
CA LEU A 328 -29.50 7.74 19.04
C LEU A 328 -28.45 8.39 18.14
N ASP A 329 -28.67 9.66 17.83
CA ASP A 329 -27.66 10.54 17.25
C ASP A 329 -26.53 10.77 18.26
N ILE A 330 -25.29 10.94 17.79
CA ILE A 330 -24.12 11.28 18.61
C ILE A 330 -24.35 12.49 19.53
N LYS A 331 -25.22 13.44 19.15
CA LYS A 331 -25.60 14.59 19.99
C LYS A 331 -26.38 14.20 21.25
N GLY A 332 -27.07 13.06 21.23
CA GLY A 332 -27.88 12.55 22.34
C GLY A 332 -27.15 11.59 23.28
N LEU A 333 -25.84 11.36 23.09
CA LEU A 333 -25.04 10.45 23.90
C LEU A 333 -24.43 11.14 25.14
N SER A 334 -24.13 10.37 26.18
CA SER A 334 -23.36 10.87 27.32
C SER A 334 -21.91 11.21 26.91
N GLY A 335 -21.20 12.01 27.71
CA GLY A 335 -19.84 12.48 27.37
C GLY A 335 -18.84 11.36 27.10
N GLY A 336 -18.86 10.29 27.90
CA GLY A 336 -17.99 9.12 27.69
C GLY A 336 -18.37 8.32 26.44
N GLU A 337 -19.67 8.13 26.18
CA GLU A 337 -20.17 7.41 25.00
C GLU A 337 -19.89 8.17 23.70
N LYS A 338 -20.03 9.50 23.74
CA LYS A 338 -19.66 10.39 22.63
C LYS A 338 -18.16 10.31 22.32
N THR A 339 -17.33 10.29 23.36
CA THR A 339 -15.87 10.13 23.22
C THR A 339 -15.52 8.78 22.59
N MET A 340 -16.18 7.70 23.02
CA MET A 340 -15.98 6.36 22.45
C MET A 340 -16.41 6.27 20.98
N ALA A 341 -17.56 6.85 20.63
CA ALA A 341 -18.03 6.90 19.24
C ALA A 341 -17.06 7.71 18.36
N ALA A 342 -16.58 8.86 18.84
CA ALA A 342 -15.62 9.68 18.12
C ALA A 342 -14.28 8.95 17.93
N LEU A 343 -13.75 8.32 18.98
CA LEU A 343 -12.52 7.53 18.89
C LEU A 343 -12.66 6.36 17.91
N ALA A 344 -13.77 5.62 17.98
CA ALA A 344 -14.04 4.54 17.03
C ALA A 344 -14.05 5.05 15.58
N PHE A 345 -14.61 6.23 15.32
CA PHE A 345 -14.62 6.84 13.99
C PHE A 345 -13.23 7.26 13.53
N ILE A 346 -12.44 7.88 14.41
CA ILE A 346 -11.04 8.24 14.11
C ILE A 346 -10.24 6.97 13.77
N PHE A 347 -10.31 5.93 14.60
CA PHE A 347 -9.60 4.67 14.33
C PHE A 347 -10.08 3.98 13.05
N ALA A 348 -11.37 4.09 12.69
CA ALA A 348 -11.88 3.54 11.44
C ALA A 348 -11.26 4.21 10.20
N ILE A 349 -11.09 5.53 10.26
CA ILE A 349 -10.39 6.31 9.23
C ILE A 349 -8.92 5.90 9.18
N GLN A 350 -8.27 5.75 10.34
CA GLN A 350 -6.87 5.31 10.43
C GLN A 350 -6.67 3.91 9.83
N GLU A 351 -7.60 2.98 10.06
CA GLU A 351 -7.53 1.63 9.50
C GLU A 351 -7.76 1.62 7.98
N HIS A 352 -8.58 2.54 7.46
CA HIS A 352 -8.77 2.70 6.01
C HIS A 352 -7.54 3.34 5.34
N LYS A 353 -6.93 4.35 5.98
CA LYS A 353 -5.74 5.05 5.47
C LYS A 353 -4.70 5.24 6.58
N PRO A 354 -3.81 4.25 6.77
CA PRO A 354 -2.81 4.31 7.84
C PRO A 354 -1.75 5.38 7.57
N ALA A 355 -1.39 6.11 8.62
CA ALA A 355 -0.31 7.08 8.66
C ALA A 355 0.89 6.50 9.42
N SER A 356 2.08 7.07 9.21
CA SER A 356 3.30 6.59 9.84
C SER A 356 3.37 6.89 11.35
N PHE A 357 2.71 7.96 11.80
CA PHE A 357 2.63 8.32 13.21
C PHE A 357 1.29 8.95 13.59
N TYR A 358 0.92 8.84 14.86
CA TYR A 358 -0.29 9.40 15.47
C TYR A 358 0.04 10.05 16.82
N LEU A 359 -0.49 11.25 17.05
CA LEU A 359 -0.43 11.97 18.33
C LEU A 359 -1.83 12.06 18.92
N MET A 360 -2.00 11.60 20.15
CA MET A 360 -3.26 11.64 20.88
C MET A 360 -3.04 12.38 22.20
N ASP A 361 -3.78 13.46 22.41
CA ASP A 361 -3.66 14.30 23.60
C ASP A 361 -4.93 14.22 24.44
N GLU A 362 -4.80 13.68 25.67
CA GLU A 362 -5.87 13.52 26.68
C GLU A 362 -7.18 12.93 26.17
N VAL A 363 -7.10 12.05 25.17
CA VAL A 363 -8.26 11.45 24.49
C VAL A 363 -9.13 10.58 25.40
N ASP A 364 -8.63 10.24 26.57
CA ASP A 364 -9.25 9.35 27.55
C ASP A 364 -9.82 10.06 28.78
N ALA A 365 -9.77 11.40 28.83
CA ALA A 365 -10.23 12.19 29.98
C ALA A 365 -11.70 11.93 30.38
N ALA A 366 -12.55 11.56 29.42
CA ALA A 366 -13.97 11.25 29.64
C ALA A 366 -14.28 9.74 29.75
N LEU A 367 -13.26 8.88 29.75
CA LEU A 367 -13.43 7.43 29.77
C LEU A 367 -13.31 6.86 31.18
N ASP A 368 -14.15 5.88 31.50
CA ASP A 368 -13.99 5.09 32.71
C ASP A 368 -12.78 4.14 32.62
N LYS A 369 -12.38 3.54 33.75
CA LYS A 369 -11.24 2.63 33.83
C LYS A 369 -11.35 1.41 32.90
N THR A 370 -12.57 0.91 32.65
CA THR A 370 -12.80 -0.28 31.82
C THR A 370 -12.60 0.04 30.34
N ASN A 371 -13.17 1.16 29.89
CA ASN A 371 -13.07 1.62 28.51
C ASN A 371 -11.65 2.13 28.20
N SER A 372 -10.99 2.75 29.17
CA SER A 372 -9.58 3.15 29.07
C SER A 372 -8.65 1.95 28.86
N SER A 373 -8.89 0.83 29.57
CA SER A 373 -8.12 -0.41 29.38
C SER A 373 -8.35 -1.06 28.01
N LYS A 374 -9.52 -0.88 27.39
CA LYS A 374 -9.75 -1.37 26.03
C LYS A 374 -9.10 -0.47 24.98
N LEU A 375 -9.16 0.84 25.20
CA LEU A 375 -8.47 1.82 24.37
C LEU A 375 -6.96 1.55 24.38
N SER A 376 -6.36 1.30 25.55
CA SER A 376 -4.93 1.01 25.65
C SER A 376 -4.53 -0.25 24.89
N LYS A 377 -5.29 -1.35 25.04
CA LYS A 377 -5.09 -2.58 24.24
C LYS A 377 -5.25 -2.37 22.74
N LEU A 378 -6.20 -1.53 22.33
CA LEU A 378 -6.40 -1.21 20.91
C LEU A 378 -5.20 -0.42 20.36
N ILE A 379 -4.69 0.56 21.12
CA ILE A 379 -3.49 1.32 20.77
C ILE A 379 -2.27 0.41 20.70
N GLU A 380 -2.09 -0.53 21.64
CA GLU A 380 -1.01 -1.53 21.62
C GLU A 380 -1.07 -2.45 20.40
N GLN A 381 -2.26 -2.79 19.92
CA GLN A 381 -2.42 -3.54 18.67
C GLN A 381 -2.04 -2.72 17.45
N TYR A 382 -2.43 -1.46 17.39
CA TYR A 382 -2.12 -0.59 16.25
C TYR A 382 -0.67 -0.07 16.26
N SER A 383 -0.04 0.03 17.43
CA SER A 383 1.37 0.44 17.55
C SER A 383 2.35 -0.52 16.89
N LYS A 384 1.92 -1.76 16.61
CA LYS A 384 2.69 -2.75 15.82
C LYS A 384 2.84 -2.34 14.36
N LYS A 385 2.01 -1.42 13.86
CA LYS A 385 1.99 -0.97 12.45
C LYS A 385 2.35 0.50 12.26
N ALA A 386 2.20 1.35 13.28
CA ALA A 386 2.48 2.78 13.22
C ALA A 386 2.99 3.30 14.57
N GLN A 387 3.66 4.46 14.59
CA GLN A 387 4.12 5.06 15.84
C GLN A 387 2.97 5.81 16.54
N TYR A 388 2.67 5.44 17.79
CA TYR A 388 1.68 6.13 18.61
C TYR A 388 2.37 6.92 19.72
N ILE A 389 2.08 8.21 19.81
CA ILE A 389 2.46 9.10 20.91
C ILE A 389 1.17 9.49 21.62
N VAL A 390 1.03 9.09 22.88
CA VAL A 390 -0.18 9.34 23.66
C VAL A 390 0.20 10.14 24.90
N ILE A 391 -0.45 11.29 25.07
CA ILE A 391 -0.36 12.12 26.26
C ILE A 391 -1.59 11.80 27.11
N SER A 392 -1.38 11.21 28.29
CA SER A 392 -2.45 10.81 29.19
C SER A 392 -1.95 10.73 30.63
N HIS A 393 -2.87 10.90 31.58
CA HIS A 393 -2.65 10.71 33.02
C HIS A 393 -3.25 9.40 33.54
N ASN A 394 -3.74 8.53 32.65
CA ASN A 394 -4.49 7.33 33.02
C ASN A 394 -3.60 6.09 33.10
N ASP A 395 -3.56 5.50 34.29
CA ASP A 395 -2.74 4.34 34.60
C ASP A 395 -2.92 3.19 33.61
N ALA A 396 -4.13 2.98 33.06
CA ALA A 396 -4.41 1.88 32.14
C ALA A 396 -3.77 2.06 30.75
N ILE A 397 -3.55 3.30 30.32
CA ILE A 397 -2.83 3.61 29.06
C ILE A 397 -1.33 3.59 29.31
N ILE A 398 -0.90 4.20 30.42
CA ILE A 398 0.50 4.27 30.83
C ILE A 398 1.10 2.87 31.02
N SER A 399 0.32 1.92 31.58
CA SER A 399 0.80 0.56 31.85
C SER A 399 1.07 -0.28 30.60
N GLU A 400 0.45 0.04 29.47
CA GLU A 400 0.62 -0.69 28.19
C GLU A 400 1.68 -0.03 27.28
N ALA A 401 2.31 1.07 27.73
CA ALA A 401 3.30 1.79 26.95
C ALA A 401 4.66 1.07 26.94
N ASN A 402 5.35 1.07 25.79
CA ASN A 402 6.71 0.54 25.70
C ASN A 402 7.77 1.52 26.24
N GLN A 403 7.47 2.82 26.21
CA GLN A 403 8.35 3.87 26.72
C GLN A 403 7.50 5.03 27.24
N ILE A 404 7.83 5.49 28.44
CA ILE A 404 7.17 6.62 29.10
C ILE A 404 8.10 7.82 29.08
N TYR A 405 7.53 8.98 28.74
CA TYR A 405 8.16 10.28 28.94
C TYR A 405 7.38 11.04 30.01
N GLY A 406 8.01 11.29 31.15
CA GLY A 406 7.47 12.13 32.22
C GLY A 406 7.93 13.57 32.02
N VAL A 407 6.98 14.51 32.10
CA VAL A 407 7.29 15.95 32.09
C VAL A 407 7.07 16.49 33.50
N SER A 408 8.08 17.14 34.07
CA SER A 408 7.99 17.82 35.36
C SER A 408 8.43 19.28 35.22
N MET A 409 7.79 20.18 35.96
CA MET A 409 8.14 21.59 35.97
C MET A 409 8.91 21.93 37.24
N LYS A 410 10.11 22.51 37.09
CA LYS A 410 10.90 23.02 38.22
C LYS A 410 11.36 24.44 37.89
N GLU A 411 11.06 25.39 38.77
CA GLU A 411 11.45 26.82 38.61
C GLU A 411 10.96 27.42 37.28
N GLY A 412 9.77 27.04 36.81
CA GLY A 412 9.20 27.53 35.55
C GLY A 412 9.80 26.92 34.28
N ILE A 413 10.74 25.96 34.41
CA ILE A 413 11.36 25.24 33.29
C ILE A 413 10.82 23.81 33.25
N SER A 414 10.27 23.41 32.10
CA SER A 414 9.84 22.03 31.84
C SER A 414 11.05 21.12 31.62
N LYS A 415 11.18 20.06 32.42
CA LYS A 415 12.18 19.01 32.29
C LYS A 415 11.51 17.70 31.90
N VAL A 416 12.10 17.02 30.93
CA VAL A 416 11.63 15.72 30.42
C VAL A 416 12.51 14.62 30.98
N VAL A 417 11.90 13.57 31.52
CA VAL A 417 12.54 12.33 31.96
C VAL A 417 11.97 11.16 31.16
N SER A 418 12.78 10.18 30.81
CA SER A 418 12.34 9.00 30.06
C SER A 418 12.56 7.72 30.86
N LEU A 419 11.56 6.83 30.85
CA LEU A 419 11.64 5.50 31.41
C LEU A 419 11.23 4.47 30.34
N LYS A 420 12.00 3.40 30.20
CA LYS A 420 11.67 2.27 29.33
C LYS A 420 11.05 1.16 30.18
N ILE A 421 9.88 0.65 29.78
CA ILE A 421 9.15 -0.42 30.49
C ILE A 421 9.47 -1.77 29.86
#